data_AF-A0A496XR32-F1
#
_entry.id   AF-A0A496XR32-F1
#
_cell.length_a   1.000
_cell.length_b   1.000
_cell.length_c   1.000
_cell.angle_alpha   90.00
_cell.angle_beta   90.00
_cell.angle_gamma   90.00
#
_symmetry.space_group_name_H-M   'P 1'
#
loop_
_entity.id
_entity.type
_entity.pdbx_description
1 polymer ?
#
loop_
_entity_poly.entity_id
_entity_poly.type
_entity_poly.pdbx_seq_one_letter_code
_entity_poly.pdbx_strand_id
1 'polypeptide(L)'
;MSEKWNTLTSDNWTFCQYKSLKLKAFISLGGTPDQDIVYYVTCTDLEDKKDFFQTEYPELLHALEDINKRYGHWPLADLRAPDEEDAGCGSCSAH
;
A
#
# COMPACT_ATOMS: atom_id res chain seq x y z
N MET A 1 -10.72 -16.55 -9.12
CA MET A 1 -11.66 -15.47 -8.74
C MET A 1 -10.98 -14.69 -7.65
N SER A 2 -10.60 -13.43 -7.85
CA SER A 2 -10.00 -12.62 -6.79
C SER A 2 -11.06 -12.32 -5.74
N GLU A 3 -10.74 -12.52 -4.46
CA GLU A 3 -11.59 -12.06 -3.38
C GLU A 3 -11.60 -10.53 -3.41
N LYS A 4 -12.81 -9.93 -3.44
CA LYS A 4 -12.96 -8.48 -3.39
C LYS A 4 -12.92 -8.01 -1.95
N TRP A 5 -11.76 -7.51 -1.53
CA TRP A 5 -11.53 -6.90 -0.23
C TRP A 5 -12.05 -5.46 -0.21
N ASN A 6 -12.67 -5.03 0.90
CA ASN A 6 -13.12 -3.66 1.09
C ASN A 6 -12.17 -2.86 2.02
N THR A 7 -11.40 -3.55 2.86
CA THR A 7 -10.44 -2.94 3.80
C THR A 7 -9.16 -3.75 3.91
N LEU A 8 -8.09 -3.12 4.39
CA LEU A 8 -6.87 -3.83 4.74
C LEU A 8 -7.06 -4.62 6.04
N THR A 9 -6.51 -5.82 6.07
CA THR A 9 -6.58 -6.79 7.17
C THR A 9 -5.22 -7.44 7.38
N SER A 10 -5.07 -8.23 8.44
CA SER A 10 -3.87 -9.04 8.69
C SER A 10 -3.52 -9.98 7.53
N ASP A 11 -4.51 -10.38 6.74
CA ASP A 11 -4.35 -11.40 5.71
C ASP A 11 -4.01 -10.82 4.34
N ASN A 12 -4.19 -9.50 4.15
CA ASN A 12 -4.07 -8.87 2.84
C ASN A 12 -3.14 -7.65 2.75
N TRP A 13 -2.67 -7.10 3.87
CA TRP A 13 -1.91 -5.85 3.89
C TRP A 13 -0.60 -5.88 3.09
N THR A 14 0.00 -7.05 2.91
CA THR A 14 1.25 -7.22 2.17
C THR A 14 1.08 -7.12 0.65
N PHE A 15 -0.15 -7.22 0.14
CA PHE A 15 -0.43 -7.26 -1.30
C PHE A 15 -1.64 -6.41 -1.73
N CYS A 16 -2.35 -5.80 -0.78
CA CYS A 16 -3.41 -4.85 -1.06
C CYS A 16 -2.95 -3.42 -0.74
N GLN A 17 -3.44 -2.47 -1.52
CA GLN A 17 -3.20 -1.05 -1.27
C GLN A 17 -4.41 -0.20 -1.63
N TYR A 18 -4.59 0.92 -0.94
CA TYR A 18 -5.57 1.92 -1.31
C TYR A 18 -5.03 2.76 -2.47
N LYS A 19 -5.84 2.96 -3.52
CA LYS A 19 -5.47 3.80 -4.67
C LYS A 19 -6.52 4.89 -4.90
N SER A 20 -6.06 6.11 -5.13
CA SER A 20 -6.84 7.19 -5.73
C SER A 20 -6.32 7.48 -7.14
N LEU A 21 -6.81 8.56 -7.77
CA LEU A 21 -6.37 8.97 -9.10
C LEU A 21 -4.86 9.27 -9.22
N LYS A 22 -4.20 9.68 -8.14
CA LYS A 22 -2.79 10.14 -8.18
C LYS A 22 -1.93 9.64 -7.04
N LEU A 23 -2.55 9.03 -6.03
CA LEU A 23 -1.89 8.65 -4.80
C LEU A 23 -2.22 7.20 -4.49
N LYS A 24 -1.31 6.55 -3.77
CA LYS A 24 -1.53 5.24 -3.18
C LYS A 24 -1.12 5.25 -1.72
N ALA A 25 -1.80 4.43 -0.92
CA ALA A 25 -1.48 4.22 0.48
C ALA A 25 -1.37 2.73 0.79
N PHE A 26 -0.30 2.34 1.47
CA PHE A 26 0.01 0.94 1.78
C PHE A 26 0.75 0.84 3.12
N ILE A 27 0.82 -0.39 3.65
CA ILE A 27 1.67 -0.70 4.80
C ILE A 27 2.95 -1.36 4.29
N SER A 28 4.12 -0.89 4.74
CA SER A 28 5.39 -1.57 4.55
C SER A 28 6.00 -2.03 5.87
N LEU A 29 6.87 -3.03 5.79
CA LEU A 29 7.62 -3.57 6.91
C LEU A 29 9.06 -3.05 6.86
N GLY A 30 9.59 -2.63 8.00
CA GLY A 30 11.02 -2.35 8.15
C GLY A 30 11.48 -2.63 9.58
N GLY A 31 12.64 -2.10 9.92
CA GLY A 31 13.22 -2.18 11.26
C GLY A 31 14.12 -0.98 11.51
N THR A 32 14.26 -0.61 12.78
CA THR A 32 15.15 0.44 13.26
C THR A 32 16.23 -0.17 14.17
N PRO A 33 17.32 0.54 14.49
CA PRO A 33 18.32 0.05 15.43
C PRO A 33 17.75 -0.33 16.82
N ASP A 34 16.63 0.29 17.20
CA ASP A 34 15.97 0.09 18.48
C ASP A 34 14.82 -0.93 18.43
N GLN A 35 14.32 -1.27 17.23
CA GLN A 35 13.19 -2.18 17.03
C GLN A 35 13.36 -3.04 15.78
N ASP A 36 13.38 -4.36 15.96
CA ASP A 36 13.55 -5.32 14.87
C ASP A 36 12.41 -5.28 13.83
N ILE A 37 11.20 -4.90 14.26
CA ILE A 37 10.01 -4.85 13.41
C ILE A 37 9.25 -3.55 13.64
N VAL A 38 9.04 -2.81 12.55
CA VAL A 38 8.24 -1.59 12.51
C VAL A 38 7.34 -1.63 11.27
N TYR A 39 6.07 -1.27 11.44
CA TYR A 39 5.09 -1.15 10.38
C TYR A 39 4.93 0.32 9.99
N TYR A 40 5.09 0.62 8.71
CA TYR A 40 4.97 1.97 8.20
C TYR A 40 3.69 2.12 7.39
N VAL A 41 2.82 3.05 7.78
CA VAL A 41 1.72 3.52 6.94
C VAL A 41 2.27 4.63 6.06
N THR A 42 2.33 4.39 4.75
CA THR A 42 2.92 5.33 3.79
C THR A 42 1.89 5.75 2.75
N CYS A 43 1.89 7.02 2.37
CA CYS A 43 1.15 7.54 1.21
C CYS A 43 2.11 8.24 0.25
N THR A 44 2.14 7.75 -0.98
CA THR A 44 3.05 8.21 -2.05
C THR A 44 2.25 8.57 -3.31
N ASP A 45 2.91 9.18 -4.29
CA ASP A 45 2.36 9.17 -5.65
C ASP A 45 2.38 7.75 -6.24
N LEU A 46 1.69 7.54 -7.35
CA LEU A 46 1.57 6.20 -7.95
C LEU A 46 2.92 5.59 -8.36
N GLU A 47 3.94 6.40 -8.66
CA GLU A 47 5.29 5.98 -9.08
C GLU A 47 6.31 5.90 -7.92
N ASP A 48 5.90 6.11 -6.65
CA ASP A 48 6.79 6.12 -5.48
C ASP A 48 7.94 7.15 -5.53
N LYS A 49 7.80 8.23 -6.32
CA LYS A 49 8.84 9.25 -6.46
C LYS A 49 8.81 10.26 -5.31
N LYS A 50 7.68 10.40 -4.65
CA LYS A 50 7.41 11.38 -3.62
C LYS A 50 6.52 10.81 -2.52
N ASP A 51 7.09 10.78 -1.33
CA ASP A 51 6.36 10.50 -0.11
C ASP A 51 5.65 11.77 0.36
N PHE A 52 4.34 11.67 0.57
CA PHE A 52 3.54 12.77 1.11
C PHE A 52 3.34 12.61 2.61
N PHE A 53 3.33 11.37 3.09
CA PHE A 53 3.07 11.04 4.47
C PHE A 53 3.65 9.67 4.80
N GLN A 54 4.25 9.55 5.98
CA GLN A 54 4.66 8.29 6.56
C GLN A 54 4.46 8.34 8.08
N THR A 55 3.99 7.25 8.68
CA THR A 55 3.95 7.09 10.14
C THR A 55 4.30 5.67 10.51
N GLU A 56 5.00 5.51 11.62
CA GLU A 56 5.47 4.24 12.13
C GLU A 56 4.61 3.72 13.27
N TYR A 57 4.46 2.40 13.32
CA TYR A 57 3.72 1.68 14.34
C TYR A 57 4.50 0.43 14.76
N PRO A 58 4.62 0.15 16.07
CA PRO A 58 5.26 -1.07 16.54
C PRO A 58 4.38 -2.31 16.35
N GLU A 59 3.06 -2.13 16.17
CA GLU A 59 2.09 -3.21 16.04
C GLU A 59 1.28 -3.06 14.75
N LEU A 60 1.14 -4.16 14.00
CA LEU A 60 0.38 -4.20 12.76
C LEU A 60 -1.08 -3.73 12.95
N LEU A 61 -1.69 -4.07 14.09
CA LEU A 61 -3.08 -3.72 14.37
C LEU A 61 -3.29 -2.19 14.33
N HIS A 62 -2.39 -1.42 14.96
CA HIS A 62 -2.46 0.04 14.95
C HIS A 62 -2.23 0.62 13.55
N ALA A 63 -1.32 0.03 12.77
CA ALA A 63 -1.11 0.44 11.38
C ALA A 63 -2.37 0.19 10.52
N LEU A 64 -3.02 -0.97 10.70
CA LEU A 64 -4.27 -1.31 10.02
C LEU A 64 -5.41 -0.36 10.40
N GLU A 65 -5.55 -0.03 11.69
CA GLU A 65 -6.55 0.95 12.15
C GLU A 65 -6.31 2.33 11.51
N ASP A 66 -5.07 2.80 11.49
CA ASP A 66 -4.74 4.12 10.94
C ASP A 66 -4.97 4.19 9.43
N ILE A 67 -4.45 3.23 8.66
CA ILE A 67 -4.57 3.25 7.20
C ILE A 67 -6.03 3.11 6.74
N ASN A 68 -6.81 2.23 7.38
CA ASN A 68 -8.22 2.04 7.06
C ASN A 68 -9.03 3.29 7.44
N LYS A 69 -8.72 3.93 8.57
CA LYS A 69 -9.36 5.18 8.98
C LYS A 69 -9.06 6.34 8.03
N ARG A 70 -7.80 6.49 7.60
CA ARG A 70 -7.38 7.59 6.72
C ARG A 70 -7.81 7.40 5.28
N TYR A 71 -7.61 6.21 4.73
CA TYR A 71 -7.69 5.94 3.30
C TYR A 71 -8.75 4.91 2.93
N GLY A 72 -9.52 4.36 3.88
CA GLY A 72 -10.56 3.37 3.63
C GLY A 72 -11.73 3.83 2.75
N HIS A 73 -11.78 5.12 2.41
CA HIS A 73 -12.70 5.69 1.45
C HIS A 73 -12.20 5.58 0.00
N TRP A 74 -10.96 5.13 -0.23
CA TRP A 74 -10.39 4.88 -1.55
C TRP A 74 -10.66 3.44 -2.01
N PRO A 75 -10.74 3.19 -3.32
CA PRO A 75 -10.70 1.84 -3.86
C PRO A 75 -9.49 1.05 -3.36
N LEU A 76 -9.72 -0.20 -2.98
CA LEU A 76 -8.68 -1.14 -2.60
C LEU A 76 -8.28 -2.00 -3.80
N ALA A 77 -7.00 -2.03 -4.12
CA ALA A 77 -6.44 -2.83 -5.21
C ALA A 77 -5.67 -4.03 -4.64
N ASP A 78 -5.96 -5.25 -5.13
CA ASP A 78 -5.17 -6.46 -4.88
C ASP A 78 -4.12 -6.60 -5.99
N LEU A 79 -2.84 -6.48 -5.65
CA LEU A 79 -1.73 -6.48 -6.60
C LEU A 79 -1.36 -7.88 -7.11
N ARG A 80 -2.03 -8.93 -6.63
CA ARG A 80 -1.89 -10.30 -7.16
C ARG A 80 -2.87 -10.57 -8.29
N ALA A 81 -3.94 -9.78 -8.39
CA ALA A 81 -4.88 -9.90 -9.49
C ALA A 81 -4.20 -9.34 -10.76
N PRO A 82 -4.38 -10.00 -11.93
CA PRO A 82 -3.94 -9.40 -13.18
C PRO A 82 -4.63 -8.04 -13.32
N ASP A 83 -3.86 -6.99 -13.61
CA ASP A 83 -4.41 -5.67 -13.87
C ASP A 83 -5.47 -5.78 -14.98
N GLU A 84 -6.74 -5.52 -14.66
CA GLU A 84 -7.74 -5.24 -15.70
C GLU A 84 -7.44 -3.90 -16.42
N GLU A 85 -6.44 -3.15 -15.92
CA GLU A 85 -5.93 -1.90 -16.47
C GLU A 85 -4.41 -1.96 -16.74
N ASP A 86 -3.92 -3.03 -17.38
CA ASP A 86 -2.63 -3.00 -18.09
C ASP A 86 -2.75 -2.08 -19.32
N ALA A 87 -2.90 -0.78 -19.07
CA ALA A 87 -2.44 0.26 -19.96
C ALA A 87 -0.94 0.42 -19.65
N GLY A 88 -0.16 -0.47 -20.27
CA GLY A 88 1.24 -0.69 -19.98
C GLY A 88 2.08 0.56 -19.81
N CYS A 89 3.01 0.48 -18.86
CA CYS A 89 4.25 1.24 -18.91
C CYS A 89 5.11 0.70 -20.07
N GLY A 90 4.69 1.00 -21.30
CA GLY A 90 5.44 0.74 -22.51
C GLY A 90 6.50 1.81 -22.72
N SER A 91 7.66 1.66 -22.09
CA SER A 91 8.96 2.10 -22.63
C SER A 91 10.08 1.89 -21.61
N CYS A 92 10.62 0.68 -21.58
CA CYS A 92 12.02 0.51 -21.16
C CYS A 92 12.71 -0.42 -22.14
N SER A 93 12.95 0.10 -23.35
CA SER A 93 13.97 -0.45 -24.23
C SER A 93 15.32 -0.03 -23.67
N ALA A 94 15.99 -0.91 -22.93
CA ALA A 94 17.41 -0.77 -22.69
C ALA A 94 18.16 -1.22 -23.96
N HIS A 95 19.07 -0.36 -24.45
CA HIS A 95 20.03 -0.65 -25.52
C HIS A 95 21.42 -0.80 -24.92
#